data_AF-A0A4Z2DRR1-F1
#
_entry.id   AF-A0A4Z2DRR1-F1
#
_cell.length_a   1.000
_cell.length_b   1.000
_cell.length_c   1.000
_cell.angle_alpha   90.00
_cell.angle_beta   90.00
_cell.angle_gamma   90.00
#
_symmetry.space_group_name_H-M   'P 1'
#
loop_
_entity.id
_entity.type
_entity.pdbx_description
1 polymer ?
#
loop_
_entity_poly.entity_id
_entity_poly.type
_entity_poly.pdbx_seq_one_letter_code
_entity_poly.pdbx_strand_id
1 'polypeptide(L)'
;MECKKAVVKNADMGEEIQQFAVDTAAHAMTEYNIEKDIACYVKKEFDKIYGPTWHCIVGRNFGSYVTHEAKHFIYFYLQNVAVLLFKSVADMSEDQQQYAVDTAAKAFEIHNIEKDVASFIKKEFDKQYGPTWHCIVGKNFGSYVTHESGYFIYFYLRHVAILLFKSG
;
A
#
# COMPACT_ATOMS: atom_id res chain seq x y z
N MET A 1 22.99 8.90 -24.48
CA MET A 1 22.19 9.11 -23.25
C MET A 1 23.02 8.62 -22.10
N GLU A 2 23.35 9.49 -21.13
CA GLU A 2 23.97 9.03 -19.88
C GLU A 2 22.98 8.10 -19.18
N CYS A 3 23.38 6.84 -19.01
CA CYS A 3 22.63 5.89 -18.19
C CYS A 3 22.68 6.43 -16.75
N LYS A 4 21.56 6.98 -16.25
CA LYS A 4 21.45 7.51 -14.89
C LYS A 4 21.79 6.36 -13.93
N LYS A 5 22.98 6.39 -13.32
CA LYS A 5 23.46 5.31 -12.46
C LYS A 5 22.58 5.25 -11.20
N ALA A 6 21.86 4.15 -11.04
CA ALA A 6 21.12 3.88 -9.83
C ALA A 6 22.07 3.50 -8.68
N VAL A 7 21.73 3.95 -7.48
CA VAL A 7 22.40 3.55 -6.23
C VAL A 7 21.36 2.86 -5.36
N VAL A 8 21.36 1.53 -5.39
CA VAL A 8 20.50 0.71 -4.51
C VAL A 8 20.99 0.84 -3.07
N LYS A 9 20.07 1.20 -2.17
CA LYS A 9 20.35 1.35 -0.74
C LYS A 9 19.93 0.12 0.05
N ASN A 10 18.78 -0.44 -0.30
CA ASN A 10 18.28 -1.67 0.26
C ASN A 10 17.35 -2.36 -0.76
N ALA A 11 17.39 -3.68 -0.84
CA ALA A 11 16.53 -4.45 -1.71
C ALA A 11 16.31 -5.85 -1.12
N ASP A 12 15.06 -6.30 -1.16
CA ASP A 12 14.65 -7.67 -0.93
C ASP A 12 13.78 -8.07 -2.14
N MET A 13 14.44 -8.44 -3.25
CA MET A 13 13.85 -8.98 -4.48
C MET A 13 14.95 -9.47 -5.43
N GLY A 14 14.62 -10.27 -6.45
CA GLY A 14 15.60 -10.80 -7.42
C GLY A 14 16.23 -9.71 -8.31
N GLU A 15 17.47 -9.92 -8.77
CA GLU A 15 18.24 -8.93 -9.56
C GLU A 15 17.51 -8.46 -10.82
N GLU A 16 16.83 -9.37 -11.52
CA GLU A 16 16.04 -9.02 -12.72
C GLU A 16 14.91 -8.02 -12.39
N ILE A 17 14.22 -8.23 -11.28
CA ILE A 17 13.13 -7.35 -10.85
C ILE A 17 13.69 -6.02 -10.34
N GLN A 18 14.85 -6.03 -9.67
CA GLN A 18 15.55 -4.80 -9.28
C GLN A 18 15.94 -3.97 -10.49
N GLN A 19 16.50 -4.59 -11.53
CA GLN A 19 16.88 -3.92 -12.77
C GLN A 19 15.63 -3.35 -13.47
N PHE A 20 14.55 -4.13 -13.52
CA PHE A 20 13.27 -3.65 -14.05
C PHE A 20 12.73 -2.43 -13.27
N ALA A 21 12.86 -2.41 -11.94
CA ALA A 21 12.48 -1.26 -11.12
C ALA A 21 13.28 0.00 -11.47
N VAL A 22 14.60 -0.16 -11.63
CA VAL A 22 15.52 0.92 -12.00
C VAL A 22 15.20 1.46 -13.39
N ASP A 23 15.02 0.58 -14.38
CA ASP A 23 14.77 0.96 -15.76
C ASP A 23 13.41 1.65 -15.92
N THR A 24 12.37 1.11 -15.26
CA THR A 24 11.02 1.70 -15.25
C THR A 24 11.02 3.08 -14.62
N ALA A 25 11.71 3.25 -13.48
CA ALA A 25 11.84 4.55 -12.83
C ALA A 25 12.68 5.54 -13.65
N ALA A 26 13.77 5.08 -14.29
CA ALA A 26 14.60 5.90 -15.15
C ALA A 26 13.81 6.42 -16.36
N HIS A 27 13.01 5.57 -16.99
CA HIS A 27 12.10 5.96 -18.08
C HIS A 27 11.01 6.91 -17.60
N ALA A 28 10.36 6.63 -16.46
CA ALA A 28 9.37 7.56 -15.90
C ALA A 28 9.96 8.95 -15.62
N MET A 29 11.22 9.03 -15.20
CA MET A 29 11.93 10.30 -14.98
C MET A 29 12.39 11.01 -16.26
N THR A 30 12.25 10.41 -17.45
CA THR A 30 12.42 11.12 -18.73
C THR A 30 11.11 11.70 -19.25
N GLU A 31 9.99 11.02 -18.97
CA GLU A 31 8.66 11.42 -19.45
C GLU A 31 7.94 12.39 -18.49
N TYR A 32 8.16 12.27 -17.18
CA TYR A 32 7.44 13.02 -16.16
C TYR A 32 8.36 13.86 -15.30
N ASN A 33 7.91 15.08 -14.96
CA ASN A 33 8.66 16.03 -14.12
C ASN A 33 8.09 16.19 -12.70
N ILE A 34 6.95 15.55 -12.40
CA ILE A 34 6.26 15.63 -11.10
C ILE A 34 6.41 14.27 -10.40
N GLU A 35 6.91 14.26 -9.16
CA GLU A 35 7.20 13.02 -8.40
C GLU A 35 5.98 12.11 -8.27
N LYS A 36 4.80 12.70 -8.07
CA LYS A 36 3.51 11.99 -8.01
C LYS A 36 3.24 11.21 -9.31
N ASP A 37 3.55 11.78 -10.46
CA ASP A 37 3.26 11.15 -11.76
C ASP A 37 4.27 10.04 -12.06
N ILE A 38 5.54 10.25 -11.70
CA ILE A 38 6.59 9.23 -11.74
C ILE A 38 6.19 8.03 -10.87
N ALA A 39 5.82 8.28 -9.61
CA ALA A 39 5.39 7.23 -8.69
C ALA A 39 4.18 6.46 -9.20
N CYS A 40 3.19 7.17 -9.76
CA CYS A 40 1.99 6.59 -10.36
C CYS A 40 2.33 5.68 -11.55
N TYR A 41 3.25 6.10 -12.41
CA TYR A 41 3.70 5.30 -13.56
C TYR A 41 4.39 4.01 -13.11
N VAL A 42 5.40 4.10 -12.24
CA VAL A 42 6.15 2.93 -11.77
C VAL A 42 5.22 1.94 -11.05
N LYS A 43 4.33 2.43 -10.18
CA LYS A 43 3.32 1.60 -9.52
C LYS A 43 2.47 0.82 -10.53
N LYS A 44 1.92 1.50 -11.54
CA LYS A 44 1.03 0.89 -12.55
C LYS A 44 1.71 -0.19 -13.37
N GLU A 45 2.96 0.04 -13.79
CA GLU A 45 3.73 -0.96 -14.53
C GLU A 45 4.02 -2.20 -13.66
N PHE A 46 4.37 -2.00 -12.39
CA PHE A 46 4.59 -3.10 -11.46
C PHE A 46 3.31 -3.88 -11.13
N ASP A 47 2.19 -3.20 -10.90
CA ASP A 47 0.89 -3.86 -10.71
C ASP A 47 0.50 -4.70 -11.93
N LYS A 48 0.78 -4.20 -13.14
CA LYS A 48 0.47 -4.88 -14.39
C LYS A 48 1.32 -6.13 -14.62
N ILE A 49 2.60 -6.10 -14.25
CA ILE A 49 3.56 -7.18 -14.54
C ILE A 49 3.65 -8.19 -13.40
N TYR A 50 3.69 -7.73 -12.16
CA TYR A 50 3.93 -8.56 -10.96
C TYR A 50 2.69 -8.69 -10.06
N GLY A 51 1.54 -8.20 -10.54
CA GLY A 51 0.27 -8.22 -9.84
C GLY A 51 0.17 -7.14 -8.76
N PRO A 52 -1.04 -6.64 -8.47
CA PRO A 52 -1.27 -5.68 -7.39
C PRO A 52 -1.03 -6.29 -5.99
N THR A 53 -0.85 -5.52 -4.92
CA THR A 53 -0.85 -4.04 -4.87
C THR A 53 0.55 -3.50 -4.54
N TRP A 54 1.19 -2.86 -5.51
CA TRP A 54 2.44 -2.14 -5.32
C TRP A 54 2.21 -0.71 -4.82
N HIS A 55 3.20 -0.21 -4.08
CA HIS A 55 3.27 1.16 -3.59
C HIS A 55 4.60 1.74 -4.04
N CYS A 56 4.54 2.94 -4.62
CA CYS A 56 5.73 3.67 -5.05
C CYS A 56 5.73 5.06 -4.42
N ILE A 57 6.86 5.43 -3.83
CA ILE A 57 7.13 6.75 -3.27
C ILE A 57 8.37 7.28 -3.98
N VAL A 58 8.24 8.50 -4.50
CA VAL A 58 9.32 9.20 -5.20
C VAL A 58 9.49 10.55 -4.53
N GLY A 59 10.73 10.91 -4.19
CA GLY A 59 10.99 12.20 -3.55
C GLY A 59 12.46 12.43 -3.25
N ARG A 60 12.84 13.70 -3.08
CA ARG A 60 14.22 14.09 -2.72
C ARG A 60 14.49 13.94 -1.22
N ASN A 61 13.46 14.15 -0.39
CA ASN A 61 13.56 14.10 1.07
C ASN A 61 12.32 13.39 1.65
N PHE A 62 12.48 12.16 2.13
CA PHE A 62 11.47 11.48 2.93
C PHE A 62 12.11 10.43 3.85
N GLY A 63 11.46 10.18 4.99
CA GLY A 63 11.66 9.00 5.82
C GLY A 63 10.45 8.08 5.69
N SER A 64 10.66 6.77 5.75
CA SER A 64 9.59 5.79 5.57
C SER A 64 9.79 4.59 6.51
N TYR A 65 8.69 4.09 7.04
CA TYR A 65 8.64 2.81 7.74
C TYR A 65 7.46 2.03 7.16
N VAL A 66 7.73 0.94 6.44
CA VAL A 66 6.73 0.21 5.65
C VAL A 66 6.83 -1.29 5.90
N THR A 67 5.67 -1.94 6.00
CA THR A 67 5.56 -3.40 6.00
C THR A 67 5.29 -3.85 4.56
N HIS A 68 6.01 -4.86 4.10
CA HIS A 68 5.99 -5.30 2.71
C HIS A 68 6.04 -6.82 2.62
N GLU A 69 5.56 -7.36 1.50
CA GLU A 69 5.71 -8.77 1.17
C GLU A 69 7.20 -9.10 0.98
N ALA A 70 7.64 -10.25 1.49
CA ALA A 70 9.01 -10.72 1.28
C ALA A 70 9.31 -10.83 -0.22
N LYS A 71 10.55 -10.55 -0.61
CA LYS A 71 11.03 -10.54 -2.01
C LYS A 71 10.39 -9.51 -2.94
N HIS A 72 9.68 -8.51 -2.40
CA HIS A 72 9.02 -7.46 -3.17
C HIS A 72 9.29 -6.06 -2.61
N PHE A 73 10.56 -5.74 -2.34
CA PHE A 73 10.97 -4.43 -1.82
C PHE A 73 12.27 -3.93 -2.45
N ILE A 74 12.29 -2.65 -2.82
CA ILE A 74 13.51 -1.95 -3.21
C ILE A 74 13.46 -0.47 -2.82
N TYR A 75 14.61 0.01 -2.34
CA TYR A 75 14.88 1.41 -2.07
C TYR A 75 16.19 1.81 -2.73
N PHE A 76 16.12 2.76 -3.66
CA PHE A 76 17.25 3.20 -4.46
C PHE A 76 17.20 4.68 -4.80
N TYR A 77 18.32 5.22 -5.23
CA TYR A 77 18.44 6.59 -5.73
C TYR A 77 18.73 6.58 -7.22
N LEU A 78 18.02 7.44 -7.96
CA LEU A 78 18.41 7.87 -9.29
C LEU A 78 18.83 9.34 -9.19
N GLN A 79 20.14 9.59 -9.32
CA GLN A 79 20.74 10.91 -9.06
C GLN A 79 20.43 11.39 -7.64
N ASN A 80 19.62 12.44 -7.48
CA ASN A 80 19.22 13.02 -6.20
C ASN A 80 17.77 12.73 -5.80
N VAL A 81 17.08 11.85 -6.55
CA VAL A 81 15.70 11.45 -6.26
C VAL A 81 15.70 10.02 -5.75
N ALA A 82 15.10 9.83 -4.57
CA ALA A 82 14.92 8.51 -3.99
C ALA A 82 13.61 7.89 -4.50
N VAL A 83 13.65 6.59 -4.77
CA VAL A 83 12.52 5.77 -5.17
C VAL A 83 12.42 4.62 -4.16
N LEU A 84 11.28 4.54 -3.49
CA LEU A 84 10.90 3.43 -2.63
C LEU A 84 9.73 2.71 -3.31
N LEU A 85 9.94 1.45 -3.65
CA LEU A 85 8.95 0.61 -4.29
C LEU A 85 8.81 -0.68 -3.48
N PHE A 86 7.59 -0.99 -3.07
CA PHE A 86 7.32 -2.20 -2.31
C PHE A 86 5.92 -2.73 -2.60
N LYS A 87 5.74 -4.04 -2.50
CA LYS A 87 4.42 -4.66 -2.53
C LYS A 87 3.91 -4.76 -1.10
N SER A 88 2.72 -4.23 -0.85
CA SER A 88 2.09 -4.42 0.45
C SER A 88 1.58 -5.83 0.56
N VAL A 89 1.57 -6.34 1.79
CA VAL A 89 0.70 -7.42 2.22
C VAL A 89 -0.74 -6.87 2.28
N ALA A 90 -1.31 -6.52 1.12
CA ALA A 90 -2.75 -6.39 0.98
C ALA A 90 -3.22 -7.77 0.58
N ASP A 91 -3.50 -8.58 1.58
CA ASP A 91 -3.62 -10.02 1.41
C ASP A 91 -5.07 -10.51 1.43
N MET A 92 -6.05 -9.62 1.63
CA MET A 92 -7.46 -9.99 1.46
C MET A 92 -7.88 -10.02 -0.01
N SER A 93 -8.74 -10.98 -0.36
CA SER A 93 -9.28 -11.19 -1.71
C SER A 93 -10.03 -9.95 -2.23
N GLU A 94 -10.13 -9.79 -3.56
CA GLU A 94 -10.85 -8.67 -4.17
C GLU A 94 -12.30 -8.55 -3.65
N ASP A 95 -12.98 -9.69 -3.48
CA ASP A 95 -14.33 -9.74 -2.90
C ASP A 95 -14.37 -9.21 -1.46
N GLN A 96 -13.37 -9.53 -0.64
CA GLN A 96 -13.25 -9.00 0.72
C GLN A 96 -12.93 -7.50 0.74
N GLN A 97 -12.08 -7.02 -0.18
CA GLN A 97 -11.76 -5.60 -0.31
C GLN A 97 -13.02 -4.81 -0.69
N GLN A 98 -13.76 -5.29 -1.69
CA GLN A 98 -15.01 -4.66 -2.12
C GLN A 98 -16.04 -4.64 -0.98
N TYR A 99 -16.20 -5.77 -0.28
CA TYR A 99 -17.06 -5.84 0.89
C TYR A 99 -16.62 -4.89 2.02
N ALA A 100 -15.31 -4.67 2.22
CA ALA A 100 -14.80 -3.70 3.20
C ALA A 100 -15.22 -2.28 2.85
N VAL A 101 -15.08 -1.89 1.58
CA VAL A 101 -15.45 -0.56 1.09
C VAL A 101 -16.95 -0.34 1.21
N ASP A 102 -17.77 -1.31 0.78
CA ASP A 102 -19.24 -1.21 0.82
C ASP A 102 -19.75 -1.14 2.26
N THR A 103 -19.21 -1.99 3.13
CA THR A 103 -19.55 -2.00 4.56
C THR A 103 -19.15 -0.68 5.23
N ALA A 104 -17.98 -0.14 4.91
CA ALA A 104 -17.54 1.16 5.42
C ALA A 104 -18.43 2.30 4.92
N ALA A 105 -18.78 2.33 3.64
CA ALA A 105 -19.68 3.33 3.08
C ALA A 105 -21.03 3.33 3.80
N LYS A 106 -21.63 2.14 3.95
CA LYS A 106 -22.87 1.95 4.71
C LYS A 106 -22.72 2.41 6.17
N ALA A 107 -21.61 2.07 6.82
CA ALA A 107 -21.35 2.45 8.21
C ALA A 107 -21.34 3.98 8.40
N PHE A 108 -20.75 4.73 7.46
CA PHE A 108 -20.75 6.20 7.50
C PHE A 108 -22.10 6.84 7.18
N GLU A 109 -23.04 6.13 6.56
CA GLU A 109 -24.41 6.63 6.36
C GLU A 109 -25.24 6.56 7.64
N ILE A 110 -24.97 5.57 8.49
CA ILE A 110 -25.76 5.28 9.70
C ILE A 110 -25.10 5.77 11.00
N HIS A 111 -23.78 6.01 10.99
CA HIS A 111 -23.01 6.39 12.18
C HIS A 111 -22.19 7.65 11.94
N ASN A 112 -22.19 8.54 12.92
CA ASN A 112 -21.43 9.80 12.91
C ASN A 112 -20.18 9.77 13.82
N ILE A 113 -19.96 8.68 14.54
CA ILE A 113 -18.87 8.52 15.51
C ILE A 113 -17.93 7.43 15.00
N GLU A 114 -16.62 7.69 14.92
CA GLU A 114 -15.65 6.73 14.35
C GLU A 114 -15.65 5.39 15.08
N LYS A 115 -15.84 5.40 16.41
CA LYS A 115 -15.96 4.19 17.23
C LYS A 115 -17.13 3.30 16.78
N ASP A 116 -18.26 3.90 16.42
CA ASP A 116 -19.45 3.16 16.00
C ASP A 116 -19.26 2.61 14.58
N VAL A 117 -18.64 3.39 13.69
CA VAL A 117 -18.22 2.93 12.35
C VAL A 117 -17.28 1.73 12.47
N ALA A 118 -16.24 1.81 13.30
CA ALA A 118 -15.28 0.73 13.52
C ALA A 118 -15.95 -0.53 14.08
N SER A 119 -16.84 -0.35 15.07
CA SER A 119 -17.62 -1.43 15.68
C SER A 119 -18.55 -2.10 14.66
N PHE A 120 -19.18 -1.33 13.78
CA PHE A 120 -20.05 -1.83 12.72
C PHE A 120 -19.27 -2.67 11.71
N ILE A 121 -18.17 -2.14 11.15
CA ILE A 121 -17.34 -2.84 10.17
C ILE A 121 -16.80 -4.15 10.76
N LYS A 122 -16.25 -4.08 11.99
CA LYS A 122 -15.77 -5.27 12.70
C LYS A 122 -16.86 -6.35 12.82
N LYS A 123 -18.07 -5.97 13.25
CA LYS A 123 -19.17 -6.93 13.48
C LYS A 123 -19.64 -7.59 12.19
N GLU A 124 -19.73 -6.85 11.09
CA GLU A 124 -20.10 -7.41 9.80
C GLU A 124 -19.02 -8.37 9.28
N PHE A 125 -17.74 -8.03 9.44
CA PHE A 125 -16.63 -8.93 9.09
C PHE A 125 -16.58 -10.19 9.97
N ASP A 126 -16.76 -10.06 11.29
CA ASP A 126 -16.85 -11.21 12.20
C ASP A 126 -18.01 -12.16 11.81
N LYS A 127 -19.13 -11.59 11.37
CA LYS A 127 -20.31 -12.35 10.94
C LYS A 127 -20.09 -13.04 9.59
N GLN A 128 -19.44 -12.36 8.64
CA GLN A 128 -19.28 -12.86 7.27
C GLN A 128 -18.09 -13.82 7.13
N TYR A 129 -16.97 -13.54 7.80
CA TYR A 129 -15.67 -14.22 7.61
C TYR A 129 -15.15 -14.90 8.88
N GLY A 130 -15.99 -15.03 9.90
CA GLY A 130 -15.64 -15.62 11.20
C GLY A 130 -14.99 -14.60 12.15
N PRO A 131 -14.89 -14.91 13.45
CA PRO A 131 -14.50 -13.96 14.49
C PRO A 131 -13.03 -13.52 14.37
N THR A 132 -12.63 -12.61 15.27
CA THR A 132 -11.26 -12.06 15.48
C THR A 132 -10.81 -10.96 14.53
N TRP A 133 -11.78 -10.26 13.93
CA TRP A 133 -11.49 -9.02 13.21
C TRP A 133 -11.28 -7.84 14.15
N HIS A 134 -10.43 -6.93 13.70
CA HIS A 134 -10.07 -5.69 14.35
C HIS A 134 -10.22 -4.56 13.33
N CYS A 135 -10.88 -3.47 13.72
CA CYS A 135 -11.09 -2.32 12.86
C CYS A 135 -10.71 -1.03 13.60
N ILE A 136 -9.89 -0.20 12.96
CA ILE A 136 -9.50 1.13 13.42
C ILE A 136 -9.98 2.13 12.37
N VAL A 137 -10.68 3.16 12.83
CA VAL A 137 -11.22 4.24 11.98
C VAL A 137 -10.79 5.57 12.58
N GLY A 138 -10.20 6.45 11.77
CA GLY A 138 -9.79 7.76 12.24
C GLY A 138 -9.12 8.61 11.18
N LYS A 139 -9.07 9.92 11.41
CA LYS A 139 -8.42 10.88 10.49
C LYS A 139 -6.90 10.90 10.63
N ASN A 140 -6.39 10.66 11.84
CA ASN A 140 -4.97 10.69 12.17
C ASN A 140 -4.65 9.57 13.17
N PHE A 141 -4.07 8.46 12.70
CA PHE A 141 -3.52 7.43 13.58
C PHE A 141 -2.30 6.77 12.95
N GLY A 142 -1.36 6.38 13.80
CA GLY A 142 -0.32 5.41 13.46
C GLY A 142 -0.66 4.07 14.12
N SER A 143 -0.37 2.97 13.44
CA SER A 143 -0.71 1.63 13.92
C SER A 143 0.42 0.65 13.63
N TYR A 144 0.73 -0.20 14.60
CA TYR A 144 1.63 -1.33 14.46
C TYR A 144 0.89 -2.57 14.95
N VAL A 145 0.51 -3.47 14.04
CA VAL A 145 -0.38 -4.59 14.33
C VAL A 145 0.12 -5.88 13.70
N THR A 146 0.03 -6.97 14.44
CA THR A 146 0.24 -8.33 13.93
C THR A 146 -1.10 -8.85 13.41
N HIS A 147 -1.08 -9.49 12.25
CA HIS A 147 -2.26 -9.96 11.55
C HIS A 147 -2.01 -11.29 10.85
N GLU A 148 -3.08 -12.03 10.59
CA GLU A 148 -3.06 -13.23 9.75
C GLU A 148 -2.81 -12.86 8.29
N SER A 149 -2.02 -13.67 7.60
CA SER A 149 -1.86 -13.50 6.15
C SER A 149 -3.18 -13.85 5.45
N GLY A 150 -3.67 -12.94 4.63
CA GLY A 150 -4.91 -13.06 3.89
C GLY A 150 -6.02 -12.08 4.29
N TYR A 151 -5.79 -11.24 5.31
CA TYR A 151 -6.89 -10.58 6.04
C TYR A 151 -6.60 -9.14 6.44
N PHE A 152 -5.73 -8.42 5.74
CA PHE A 152 -5.35 -7.04 6.03
C PHE A 152 -5.72 -6.09 4.89
N ILE A 153 -6.31 -4.94 5.25
CA ILE A 153 -6.53 -3.81 4.34
C ILE A 153 -6.38 -2.49 5.09
N TYR A 154 -5.75 -1.53 4.42
CA TYR A 154 -5.67 -0.15 4.86
C TYR A 154 -6.08 0.77 3.71
N PHE A 155 -7.14 1.55 3.89
CA PHE A 155 -7.67 2.41 2.85
C PHE A 155 -8.27 3.70 3.42
N TYR A 156 -8.45 4.69 2.53
CA TYR A 156 -9.12 5.93 2.87
C TYR A 156 -10.52 5.94 2.26
N LEU A 157 -11.52 6.26 3.07
CA LEU A 157 -12.84 6.62 2.60
C LEU A 157 -13.08 8.10 2.89
N ARG A 158 -13.11 8.90 1.81
CA ARG A 158 -13.09 10.38 1.87
C ARG A 158 -11.82 10.89 2.56
N HIS A 159 -11.92 11.32 3.82
CA HIS A 159 -10.84 11.90 4.61
C HIS A 159 -10.57 11.13 5.90
N VAL A 160 -11.09 9.90 6.00
CA VAL A 160 -10.95 9.03 7.16
C VAL A 160 -10.21 7.77 6.72
N ALA A 161 -9.14 7.43 7.44
CA ALA A 161 -8.42 6.17 7.25
C ALA A 161 -9.16 5.04 7.97
N ILE A 162 -9.19 3.88 7.32
CA ILE A 162 -9.72 2.63 7.86
C ILE A 162 -8.63 1.59 7.76
N LEU A 163 -8.29 1.00 8.90
CA LEU A 163 -7.44 -0.17 9.02
C LEU A 163 -8.33 -1.33 9.47
N LEU A 164 -8.38 -2.40 8.69
CA LEU A 164 -9.14 -3.60 9.02
C LEU A 164 -8.21 -4.80 8.87
N PHE A 165 -8.09 -5.58 9.94
CA PHE A 165 -7.24 -6.76 9.96
C PHE A 165 -7.80 -7.88 10.83
N LYS A 166 -7.41 -9.11 10.57
CA LYS A 166 -7.71 -10.26 11.42
C LYS A 166 -6.47 -10.73 12.17
N SER A 167 -6.62 -11.17 13.42
CA SER A 167 -5.53 -11.79 14.17
C SER A 167 -6.07 -12.83 15.15
N GLY A 168 -5.46 -14.02 15.18
CA GLY A 168 -5.86 -15.15 16.03
C GLY A 168 -4.99 -16.36 15.82
#